data_AF-A0A948USX4-F1
#
_entry.id   AF-A0A948USX4-F1
#
_cell.length_a   1.000
_cell.length_b   1.000
_cell.length_c   1.000
_cell.angle_alpha   90.00
_cell.angle_beta   90.00
_cell.angle_gamma   90.00
#
_symmetry.space_group_name_H-M   'P 1'
#
loop_
_entity.id
_entity.type
_entity.pdbx_description
1 polymer ?
#
loop_
_entity_poly.entity_id
_entity_poly.type
_entity_poly.pdbx_seq_one_letter_code
_entity_poly.pdbx_strand_id
1 'polypeptide(L)'
;LLRAVLLEKDKVIICPPTFGIYEIATKLSRGIIVNVPTNKNFTINLPAILKSCSDEKVKVVFFCNPNNPTGNLIPKEEIIEILKTGKLVIVDEAYYEFSKMTLSPLLPLYENLIILRTLSKWAGLAGLRIGYGIMSPKIVNELMKIKSPFNINIAAEGAALATFKDISFAKQSIQKIISERERVYKRLKCIQNLQVYKSYGNYIFVQTQKEDYKSLRKAFEKNKIALRYYPAINNGIRITIGKPKQNNKVLAVLFRFCHSRAGGNPIYKKKYAFIDRDGTLIFEPPDTHQVDSIEKLNILEGAIKGLKMLKKRGFELIMVTNQDGLGTSSFPKNNFQAAQNKMLKFFKNEGIIFNKIFICPHLRSAGCNCRKPRIGLVSNLFNSNVVDKKKSFVCGDRISDKQFAQNLGIKFISMKTNANFYDALQEALL
;
A
#
# COMPACT_ATOMS: atom_id res chain seq x y z
N LEU A 1 -35.34 3.30 14.72
CA LEU A 1 -35.13 2.06 15.48
C LEU A 1 -35.12 2.32 16.98
N LEU A 2 -34.04 2.87 17.58
CA LEU A 2 -33.98 3.08 19.04
C LEU A 2 -35.17 3.89 19.62
N ARG A 3 -35.61 4.92 18.90
CA ARG A 3 -36.83 5.69 19.24
C ARG A 3 -38.13 4.86 19.36
N ALA A 4 -38.21 3.70 18.69
CA ALA A 4 -39.39 2.82 18.76
C ALA A 4 -39.31 1.80 19.89
N VAL A 5 -38.11 1.52 20.41
CA VAL A 5 -37.86 0.38 21.31
C VAL A 5 -37.39 0.77 22.70
N LEU A 6 -36.93 2.01 22.90
CA LEU A 6 -36.44 2.48 24.20
C LEU A 6 -37.47 3.40 24.86
N LEU A 7 -37.70 3.13 26.14
CA LEU A 7 -38.28 4.07 27.10
C LEU A 7 -37.17 4.77 27.89
N GLU A 8 -37.56 5.75 28.71
CA GLU A 8 -36.61 6.43 29.59
C GLU A 8 -35.93 5.42 30.53
N LYS A 9 -34.61 5.57 30.69
CA LYS A 9 -33.75 4.71 31.52
C LYS A 9 -33.57 3.27 31.00
N ASP A 10 -34.14 2.90 29.85
CA ASP A 10 -33.78 1.64 29.19
C ASP A 10 -32.32 1.67 28.76
N LYS A 11 -31.68 0.51 28.85
CA LYS A 11 -30.24 0.33 28.67
C LYS A 11 -29.92 -0.34 27.33
N VAL A 12 -28.85 0.13 26.70
CA VAL A 12 -28.29 -0.42 25.46
C VAL A 12 -26.86 -0.84 25.70
N ILE A 13 -26.55 -2.10 25.45
CA ILE A 13 -25.18 -2.62 25.50
C ILE A 13 -24.46 -2.31 24.20
N ILE A 14 -23.24 -1.76 24.31
CA ILE A 14 -22.28 -1.66 23.21
C ILE A 14 -20.91 -2.21 23.64
N CYS A 15 -20.10 -2.63 22.67
CA CYS A 15 -18.78 -3.21 22.91
C CYS A 15 -17.65 -2.30 22.41
N PRO A 16 -17.19 -1.30 23.20
CA PRO A 16 -16.12 -0.42 22.78
C PRO A 16 -14.77 -1.17 22.68
N PRO A 17 -13.91 -0.82 21.71
CA PRO A 17 -14.13 0.21 20.70
C PRO A 17 -15.05 -0.28 19.56
N THR A 18 -16.09 0.50 19.28
CA THR A 18 -17.01 0.26 18.16
C THR A 18 -17.46 1.58 17.53
N PHE A 19 -18.44 1.55 16.63
CA PHE A 19 -18.90 2.72 15.93
C PHE A 19 -19.68 3.68 16.86
N GLY A 20 -19.17 4.90 17.03
CA GLY A 20 -19.70 5.85 18.01
C GLY A 20 -21.14 6.33 17.79
N ILE A 21 -21.75 6.04 16.63
CA ILE A 21 -23.15 6.44 16.39
C ILE A 21 -24.11 5.73 17.35
N TYR A 22 -23.77 4.53 17.83
CA TYR A 22 -24.67 3.77 18.72
C TYR A 22 -24.86 4.52 20.05
N GLU A 23 -23.76 4.99 20.64
CA GLU A 23 -23.81 5.80 21.86
C GLU A 23 -24.62 7.09 21.65
N ILE A 24 -24.36 7.81 20.56
CA ILE A 24 -25.08 9.06 20.23
C ILE A 24 -26.58 8.78 20.04
N ALA A 25 -26.93 7.76 19.25
CA ALA A 25 -28.32 7.42 18.94
C ALA A 25 -29.09 6.94 20.18
N THR A 26 -28.44 6.19 21.07
CA THR A 26 -29.04 5.79 22.35
C THR A 26 -29.32 6.99 23.23
N LYS A 27 -28.35 7.89 23.41
CA LYS A 27 -28.53 9.12 24.21
C LYS A 27 -29.63 10.03 23.65
N LEU A 28 -29.66 10.23 22.33
CA LEU A 28 -30.73 10.99 21.66
C LEU A 28 -32.11 10.33 21.81
N SER A 29 -32.15 9.02 22.06
CA SER A 29 -33.38 8.27 22.33
C SER A 29 -33.65 8.11 23.84
N ARG A 30 -33.01 8.91 24.70
CA ARG A 30 -33.16 8.91 26.18
C ARG A 30 -32.79 7.58 26.87
N GLY A 31 -32.04 6.72 26.17
CA GLY A 31 -31.50 5.49 26.72
C GLY A 31 -30.17 5.70 27.44
N ILE A 32 -29.80 4.70 28.26
CA ILE A 32 -28.55 4.64 28.99
C ILE A 32 -27.60 3.66 28.29
N ILE A 33 -26.34 4.04 28.11
CA ILE A 33 -25.33 3.15 27.55
C ILE A 33 -24.70 2.29 28.64
N VAL A 34 -24.65 0.99 28.38
CA VAL A 34 -23.88 0.02 29.15
C VAL A 34 -22.67 -0.39 28.30
N ASN A 35 -21.50 0.13 28.65
CA ASN A 35 -20.26 -0.23 27.97
C ASN A 35 -19.76 -1.58 28.50
N VAL A 36 -19.66 -2.58 27.61
CA VAL A 36 -19.00 -3.85 27.88
C VAL A 36 -17.79 -3.96 26.94
N PRO A 37 -16.61 -3.44 27.33
CA PRO A 37 -15.45 -3.35 26.44
C PRO A 37 -15.03 -4.71 25.87
N THR A 38 -14.53 -4.70 24.64
CA THR A 38 -13.92 -5.87 24.02
C THR A 38 -12.66 -6.30 24.78
N ASN A 39 -12.26 -7.55 24.60
CA ASN A 39 -10.96 -8.06 25.04
C ASN A 39 -9.79 -7.32 24.36
N LYS A 40 -8.56 -7.53 24.84
CA LYS A 40 -7.34 -6.89 24.29
C LYS A 40 -7.13 -7.12 22.78
N ASN A 41 -7.64 -8.22 22.24
CA ASN A 41 -7.58 -8.59 20.82
C ASN A 41 -8.81 -8.12 20.01
N PHE A 42 -9.69 -7.30 20.62
CA PHE A 42 -10.94 -6.79 20.06
C PHE A 42 -12.06 -7.83 19.84
N THR A 43 -11.95 -9.04 20.38
CA THR A 43 -13.11 -9.94 20.46
C THR A 43 -14.07 -9.47 21.55
N ILE A 44 -15.36 -9.79 21.41
CA ILE A 44 -16.34 -9.42 22.44
C ILE A 44 -16.08 -10.20 23.73
N ASN A 45 -16.50 -9.64 24.86
CA ASN A 45 -16.49 -10.32 26.15
C ASN A 45 -17.87 -10.93 26.40
N LEU A 46 -18.11 -12.11 25.80
CA LEU A 46 -19.41 -12.79 25.86
C LEU A 46 -19.92 -13.00 27.31
N PRO A 47 -19.11 -13.51 28.27
CA PRO A 47 -19.57 -13.67 29.65
C PRO A 47 -20.04 -12.36 30.29
N ALA A 48 -19.33 -11.26 30.07
CA ALA A 48 -19.73 -9.95 30.60
C ALA A 48 -21.01 -9.42 29.93
N ILE A 49 -21.18 -9.64 28.62
CA ILE A 49 -22.40 -9.25 27.89
C ILE A 49 -23.61 -10.03 28.44
N LEU A 50 -23.48 -11.36 28.59
CA LEU A 50 -24.56 -12.20 29.13
C LEU A 50 -24.92 -11.78 30.56
N LYS A 51 -23.93 -11.52 31.41
CA LYS A 51 -24.15 -10.97 32.76
C LYS A 51 -24.89 -9.63 32.72
N SER A 52 -24.55 -8.73 31.81
CA SER A 52 -25.28 -7.46 31.64
C SER A 52 -26.69 -7.66 31.10
N CYS A 53 -26.94 -8.69 30.28
CA CYS A 53 -28.28 -9.01 29.78
C CYS A 53 -29.23 -9.50 30.88
N SER A 54 -28.73 -9.95 32.04
CA SER A 54 -29.55 -10.29 33.20
C SER A 54 -30.31 -9.08 33.77
N ASP A 55 -29.88 -7.85 33.46
CA ASP A 55 -30.63 -6.64 33.81
C ASP A 55 -31.86 -6.48 32.90
N GLU A 56 -33.05 -6.42 33.49
CA GLU A 56 -34.31 -6.24 32.75
C GLU A 56 -34.41 -4.90 32.01
N LYS A 57 -33.70 -3.87 32.50
CA LYS A 57 -33.61 -2.57 31.82
C LYS A 57 -32.76 -2.64 30.56
N VAL A 58 -31.88 -3.63 30.40
CA VAL A 58 -31.22 -3.86 29.11
C VAL A 58 -32.26 -4.33 28.11
N LYS A 59 -32.47 -3.54 27.05
CA LYS A 59 -33.41 -3.85 25.96
C LYS A 59 -32.72 -4.22 24.67
N VAL A 60 -31.55 -3.63 24.43
CA VAL A 60 -30.86 -3.71 23.13
C VAL A 60 -29.38 -4.06 23.33
N VAL A 61 -28.85 -4.93 22.47
CA VAL A 61 -27.41 -5.17 22.32
C VAL A 61 -27.00 -4.83 20.89
N PHE A 62 -26.03 -3.93 20.75
CA PHE A 62 -25.55 -3.44 19.46
C PHE A 62 -24.20 -4.04 19.09
N PHE A 63 -24.11 -4.61 17.89
CA PHE A 63 -22.88 -5.11 17.30
C PHE A 63 -22.58 -4.44 15.96
N CYS A 64 -21.29 -4.28 15.66
CA CYS A 64 -20.80 -3.92 14.33
C CYS A 64 -20.00 -5.11 13.82
N ASN A 65 -20.39 -5.69 12.68
CA ASN A 65 -19.78 -6.93 12.18
C ASN A 65 -19.68 -6.93 10.65
N PRO A 66 -18.49 -6.75 10.04
CA PRO A 66 -17.18 -6.47 10.67
C PRO A 66 -17.14 -5.20 11.52
N ASN A 67 -16.40 -5.22 12.63
CA ASN A 67 -16.36 -4.10 13.57
C ASN A 67 -15.61 -2.89 13.00
N ASN A 68 -16.10 -1.68 13.29
CA ASN A 68 -15.42 -0.41 13.03
C ASN A 68 -14.99 0.21 14.37
N PRO A 69 -13.69 0.43 14.63
CA PRO A 69 -12.62 0.58 13.64
C PRO A 69 -11.72 -0.63 13.41
N THR A 70 -11.85 -1.70 14.18
CA THR A 70 -10.83 -2.76 14.31
C THR A 70 -10.81 -3.76 13.16
N GLY A 71 -11.95 -3.97 12.51
CA GLY A 71 -12.10 -4.80 11.31
C GLY A 71 -12.33 -6.29 11.58
N ASN A 72 -12.30 -6.74 12.84
CA ASN A 72 -12.55 -8.12 13.20
C ASN A 72 -14.03 -8.51 13.04
N LEU A 73 -14.25 -9.80 12.95
CA LEU A 73 -15.57 -10.42 12.95
C LEU A 73 -15.92 -10.91 14.36
N ILE A 74 -17.21 -11.02 14.63
CA ILE A 74 -17.77 -11.72 15.79
C ILE A 74 -18.23 -13.10 15.31
N PRO A 75 -17.85 -14.20 15.99
CA PRO A 75 -18.35 -15.53 15.69
C PRO A 75 -19.88 -15.57 15.78
N LYS A 76 -20.50 -16.32 14.86
CA LYS A 76 -21.97 -16.39 14.74
C LYS A 76 -22.58 -16.98 16.01
N GLU A 77 -21.90 -17.96 16.60
CA GLU A 77 -22.30 -18.71 17.77
C GLU A 77 -22.41 -17.80 19.00
N GLU A 78 -21.47 -16.87 19.17
CA GLU A 78 -21.52 -15.90 20.28
C GLU A 78 -22.72 -14.96 20.16
N ILE A 79 -23.10 -14.55 18.94
CA ILE A 79 -24.29 -13.73 18.71
C ILE A 79 -25.57 -14.54 18.99
N ILE A 80 -25.59 -15.83 18.64
CA ILE A 80 -26.70 -16.73 18.94
C ILE A 80 -26.91 -16.85 20.46
N GLU A 81 -25.86 -16.99 21.26
CA GLU A 81 -25.98 -17.03 22.73
C GLU A 81 -26.64 -15.76 23.29
N ILE A 82 -26.37 -14.61 22.69
CA ILE A 82 -26.99 -13.35 23.09
C ILE A 82 -28.44 -13.27 22.60
N LEU A 83 -28.74 -13.74 21.38
CA LEU A 83 -30.11 -13.80 20.86
C LEU A 83 -31.02 -14.66 21.76
N LYS A 84 -30.49 -15.75 22.34
CA LYS A 84 -31.22 -16.62 23.28
C LYS A 84 -31.64 -15.93 24.58
N THR A 85 -31.02 -14.79 24.94
CA THR A 85 -31.45 -13.99 26.11
C THR A 85 -32.77 -13.26 25.91
N GLY A 86 -33.31 -13.25 24.68
CA GLY A 86 -34.55 -12.53 24.33
C GLY A 86 -34.38 -11.02 24.16
N LYS A 87 -33.18 -10.45 24.41
CA LYS A 87 -32.89 -9.04 24.16
C LYS A 87 -32.91 -8.75 22.66
N LEU A 88 -33.25 -7.52 22.27
CA LEU A 88 -33.17 -7.11 20.87
C LEU A 88 -31.70 -6.99 20.46
N VAL A 89 -31.27 -7.77 19.47
CA VAL A 89 -29.90 -7.75 18.97
C VAL A 89 -29.87 -7.04 17.62
N ILE A 90 -29.11 -5.94 17.55
CA ILE A 90 -28.95 -5.17 16.32
C ILE A 90 -27.52 -5.36 15.83
N VAL A 91 -27.38 -5.90 14.62
CA VAL A 91 -26.09 -6.15 13.99
C VAL A 91 -25.93 -5.24 12.77
N ASP A 92 -25.02 -4.27 12.88
CA ASP A 92 -24.61 -3.41 11.78
C ASP A 92 -23.62 -4.15 10.88
N GLU A 93 -24.14 -4.54 9.71
CA GLU A 93 -23.43 -5.23 8.65
C GLU A 93 -22.98 -4.26 7.53
N ALA A 94 -22.66 -3.01 7.84
CA ALA A 94 -22.25 -2.00 6.84
C ALA A 94 -21.06 -2.39 5.94
N TYR A 95 -20.29 -3.41 6.31
CA TYR A 95 -19.14 -3.91 5.56
C TYR A 95 -19.26 -5.38 5.14
N TYR A 96 -20.45 -6.00 5.21
CA TYR A 96 -20.56 -7.45 4.96
C TYR A 96 -20.16 -7.85 3.53
N GLU A 97 -20.28 -6.98 2.52
CA GLU A 97 -19.86 -7.31 1.16
C GLU A 97 -18.36 -7.64 1.08
N PHE A 98 -17.55 -7.06 1.98
CA PHE A 98 -16.11 -7.29 2.05
C PHE A 98 -15.72 -8.52 2.87
N SER A 99 -16.60 -8.98 3.78
CA SER A 99 -16.38 -10.18 4.62
C SER A 99 -17.05 -11.42 4.05
N LYS A 100 -18.14 -11.24 3.30
CA LYS A 100 -19.09 -12.28 2.86
C LYS A 100 -19.76 -13.05 4.01
N MET A 101 -19.70 -12.51 5.23
CA MET A 101 -20.33 -13.12 6.41
C MET A 101 -21.54 -12.30 6.81
N THR A 102 -22.69 -12.97 6.91
CA THR A 102 -23.96 -12.37 7.28
C THR A 102 -24.76 -13.28 8.20
N LEU A 103 -25.54 -12.66 9.09
CA LEU A 103 -26.52 -13.32 9.95
C LEU A 103 -27.92 -13.37 9.35
N SER A 104 -28.13 -12.86 8.13
CA SER A 104 -29.45 -12.87 7.50
C SER A 104 -30.15 -14.23 7.47
N PRO A 105 -29.45 -15.39 7.34
CA PRO A 105 -30.09 -16.70 7.46
C PRO A 105 -30.69 -17.01 8.84
N LEU A 106 -30.36 -16.24 9.87
CA LEU A 106 -30.91 -16.38 11.23
C LEU A 106 -32.22 -15.62 11.43
N LEU A 107 -32.58 -14.69 10.54
CA LEU A 107 -33.79 -13.87 10.69
C LEU A 107 -35.09 -14.70 10.81
N PRO A 108 -35.27 -15.83 10.09
CA PRO A 108 -36.44 -16.67 10.29
C PRO A 108 -36.48 -17.38 11.64
N LEU A 109 -35.33 -17.52 12.32
CA LEU A 109 -35.20 -18.26 13.59
C LEU A 109 -35.26 -17.34 14.82
N TYR A 110 -34.99 -16.04 14.64
CA TYR A 110 -34.85 -15.09 15.73
C TYR A 110 -35.55 -13.77 15.41
N GLU A 111 -36.79 -13.61 15.89
CA GLU A 111 -37.56 -12.37 15.67
C GLU A 111 -36.92 -11.14 16.31
N ASN A 112 -36.08 -11.33 17.33
CA ASN A 112 -35.33 -10.29 18.03
C ASN A 112 -33.99 -9.92 17.36
N LEU A 113 -33.74 -10.39 16.13
CA LEU A 113 -32.58 -9.98 15.33
C LEU A 113 -32.96 -8.86 14.34
N ILE A 114 -32.14 -7.81 14.32
CA ILE A 114 -32.18 -6.76 13.30
C ILE A 114 -30.81 -6.66 12.64
N ILE A 115 -30.78 -6.61 11.32
CA ILE A 115 -29.56 -6.38 10.53
C ILE A 115 -29.64 -5.01 9.86
N LEU A 116 -28.61 -4.19 10.02
CA LEU A 116 -28.50 -2.90 9.32
C LEU A 116 -27.51 -3.01 8.15
N ARG A 117 -27.87 -2.39 7.03
CA ARG A 117 -27.08 -2.40 5.78
C ARG A 117 -27.03 -1.01 5.16
N THR A 118 -26.03 -0.77 4.32
CA THR A 118 -25.86 0.51 3.63
C THR A 118 -25.28 0.33 2.24
N LEU A 119 -25.61 1.24 1.32
CA LEU A 119 -24.95 1.36 0.02
C LEU A 119 -23.77 2.34 0.06
N SER A 120 -23.44 2.88 1.23
CA SER A 120 -22.37 3.86 1.38
C SER A 120 -20.97 3.31 1.12
N LYS A 121 -20.78 1.99 1.22
CA LYS A 121 -19.46 1.36 1.23
C LYS A 121 -19.19 0.60 -0.05
N TRP A 122 -19.89 -0.52 -0.24
CA TRP A 122 -19.68 -1.43 -1.36
C TRP A 122 -20.15 -0.85 -2.70
N ALA A 123 -21.23 -0.07 -2.68
CA ALA A 123 -21.82 0.57 -3.86
C ALA A 123 -21.27 1.99 -4.13
N GLY A 124 -20.42 2.53 -3.26
CA GLY A 124 -19.84 3.87 -3.45
C GLY A 124 -20.83 5.04 -3.29
N LEU A 125 -22.04 4.81 -2.78
CA LEU A 125 -23.11 5.81 -2.70
C LEU A 125 -23.14 6.58 -1.36
N ALA A 126 -21.98 6.83 -0.75
CA ALA A 126 -21.91 7.43 0.58
C ALA A 126 -22.61 8.79 0.66
N GLY A 127 -22.47 9.62 -0.38
CA GLY A 127 -23.08 10.94 -0.46
C GLY A 127 -24.60 10.94 -0.60
N LEU A 128 -25.20 9.83 -1.05
CA LEU A 128 -26.64 9.76 -1.36
C LEU A 128 -27.51 9.37 -0.16
N ARG A 129 -26.87 8.94 0.94
CA ARG A 129 -27.53 8.68 2.24
C ARG A 129 -28.61 7.61 2.21
N ILE A 130 -28.35 6.50 1.51
CA ILE A 130 -29.26 5.35 1.43
C ILE A 130 -28.73 4.12 2.17
N GLY A 131 -29.65 3.49 2.91
CA GLY A 131 -29.44 2.28 3.69
C GLY A 131 -30.77 1.64 4.03
N TYR A 132 -30.71 0.42 4.58
CA TYR A 132 -31.90 -0.39 4.85
C TYR A 132 -31.67 -1.29 6.06
N GLY A 133 -32.75 -1.76 6.66
CA GLY A 133 -32.73 -2.76 7.73
C GLY A 133 -33.48 -4.01 7.31
N ILE A 134 -33.04 -5.17 7.79
CA ILE A 134 -33.70 -6.47 7.59
C ILE A 134 -34.07 -7.00 8.97
N MET A 135 -35.34 -7.33 9.17
CA MET A 135 -35.90 -7.73 10.47
C MET A 135 -37.25 -8.43 10.28
N SER A 136 -37.81 -8.98 11.35
CA SER A 136 -39.13 -9.62 11.32
C SER A 136 -40.25 -8.63 10.91
N PRO A 137 -41.32 -9.10 10.24
CA PRO A 137 -42.46 -8.25 9.87
C PRO A 137 -43.07 -7.52 11.06
N LYS A 138 -43.10 -8.15 12.23
CA LYS A 138 -43.55 -7.55 13.49
C LYS A 138 -42.80 -6.26 13.81
N ILE A 139 -41.46 -6.28 13.75
CA ILE A 139 -40.64 -5.09 14.02
C ILE A 139 -40.80 -4.06 12.88
N VAL A 140 -40.85 -4.51 11.62
CA VAL A 140 -41.06 -3.60 10.47
C VAL A 140 -42.34 -2.80 10.65
N ASN A 141 -43.45 -3.45 11.01
CA ASN A 141 -44.74 -2.79 11.20
C ASN A 141 -44.69 -1.71 12.28
N GLU A 142 -44.03 -1.96 13.41
CA GLU A 142 -43.85 -0.94 14.45
C GLU A 142 -42.96 0.21 14.00
N LEU A 143 -41.88 -0.08 13.25
CA LEU A 143 -41.01 0.98 12.72
C LEU A 143 -41.70 1.84 11.66
N MET A 144 -42.57 1.26 10.84
CA MET A 144 -43.30 1.98 9.80
C MET A 144 -44.24 3.04 10.39
N LYS A 145 -44.82 2.79 11.58
CA LYS A 145 -45.68 3.77 12.29
C LYS A 145 -44.95 5.06 12.66
N ILE A 146 -43.63 5.00 12.89
CA ILE A 146 -42.83 6.17 13.29
C ILE A 146 -41.87 6.67 12.21
N LYS A 147 -41.82 5.99 11.06
CA LYS A 147 -40.93 6.33 9.95
C LYS A 147 -41.45 7.61 9.28
N SER A 148 -40.57 8.58 9.06
CA SER A 148 -40.92 9.77 8.26
C SER A 148 -41.45 9.36 6.87
N PRO A 149 -42.54 9.95 6.37
CA PRO A 149 -43.11 9.62 5.06
C PRO A 149 -42.11 9.84 3.93
N PHE A 150 -41.27 10.87 4.04
CA PHE A 150 -40.25 11.22 3.05
C PHE A 150 -38.86 11.15 3.69
N ASN A 151 -38.10 10.09 3.40
CA ASN A 151 -36.76 9.88 3.98
C ASN A 151 -35.71 9.31 3.03
N ILE A 152 -36.07 9.09 1.77
CA ILE A 152 -35.15 8.75 0.69
C ILE A 152 -35.38 9.78 -0.41
N ASN A 153 -34.30 10.36 -0.94
CA ASN A 153 -34.37 11.28 -2.06
C ASN A 153 -34.35 10.51 -3.39
N ILE A 154 -34.98 11.07 -4.42
CA ILE A 154 -35.13 10.42 -5.74
C ILE A 154 -33.79 10.07 -6.41
N ALA A 155 -32.75 10.88 -6.18
CA ALA A 155 -31.42 10.60 -6.72
C ALA A 155 -30.79 9.35 -6.08
N ALA A 156 -31.00 9.14 -4.78
CA ALA A 156 -30.53 7.96 -4.07
C ALA A 156 -31.25 6.69 -4.51
N GLU A 157 -32.57 6.77 -4.74
CA GLU A 157 -33.36 5.66 -5.28
C GLU A 157 -32.91 5.29 -6.69
N GLY A 158 -32.81 6.28 -7.59
CA GLY A 158 -32.34 6.06 -8.96
C GLY A 158 -30.93 5.43 -9.01
N ALA A 159 -30.00 5.95 -8.20
CA ALA A 159 -28.65 5.39 -8.12
C ALA A 159 -28.59 3.97 -7.53
N ALA A 160 -29.44 3.67 -6.54
CA ALA A 160 -29.55 2.33 -5.99
C ALA A 160 -30.09 1.33 -7.02
N LEU A 161 -31.19 1.67 -7.71
CA LEU A 161 -31.77 0.84 -8.77
C LEU A 161 -30.76 0.61 -9.91
N ALA A 162 -30.03 1.64 -10.33
CA ALA A 162 -28.97 1.49 -11.33
C ALA A 162 -27.84 0.56 -10.85
N THR A 163 -27.43 0.68 -9.58
CA THR A 163 -26.41 -0.20 -8.98
C THR A 163 -26.86 -1.66 -8.94
N PHE A 164 -28.13 -1.93 -8.63
CA PHE A 164 -28.66 -3.30 -8.61
C PHE A 164 -28.81 -3.89 -10.01
N LYS A 165 -29.08 -3.07 -11.04
CA LYS A 165 -29.08 -3.50 -12.45
C LYS A 165 -27.67 -3.92 -12.93
N ASP A 166 -26.61 -3.24 -12.45
CA ASP A 166 -25.21 -3.63 -12.74
C ASP A 166 -24.46 -4.07 -11.46
N ILE A 167 -24.99 -5.10 -10.80
CA ILE A 167 -24.36 -5.65 -9.59
C ILE A 167 -22.99 -6.28 -9.89
N SER A 168 -22.74 -6.68 -11.15
CA SER A 168 -21.46 -7.21 -11.62
C SER A 168 -20.33 -6.21 -11.42
N PHE A 169 -20.52 -4.96 -11.82
CA PHE A 169 -19.51 -3.92 -11.67
C PHE A 169 -19.18 -3.66 -10.19
N ALA A 170 -20.21 -3.61 -9.33
CA ALA A 170 -20.03 -3.45 -7.89
C ALA A 170 -19.23 -4.63 -7.29
N LYS A 171 -19.56 -5.88 -7.66
CA LYS A 171 -18.83 -7.08 -7.25
C LYS A 171 -17.36 -7.05 -7.66
N GLN A 172 -17.05 -6.62 -8.89
CA GLN A 172 -15.66 -6.46 -9.34
C GLN A 172 -14.91 -5.40 -8.50
N SER A 173 -15.57 -4.29 -8.18
CA SER A 173 -15.00 -3.24 -7.33
C SER A 173 -14.69 -3.74 -5.91
N ILE A 174 -15.60 -4.52 -5.32
CA ILE A 174 -15.38 -5.19 -4.03
C ILE A 174 -14.15 -6.12 -4.09
N GLN A 175 -14.00 -6.95 -5.14
CA GLN A 175 -12.86 -7.86 -5.27
C GLN A 175 -11.52 -7.13 -5.40
N LYS A 176 -11.50 -5.99 -6.10
CA LYS A 176 -10.31 -5.13 -6.19
C LYS A 176 -9.91 -4.60 -4.81
N ILE A 177 -10.88 -4.15 -4.01
CA ILE A 177 -10.64 -3.65 -2.65
C ILE A 177 -10.15 -4.78 -1.72
N ILE A 178 -10.76 -5.96 -1.77
CA ILE A 178 -10.33 -7.12 -0.96
C ILE A 178 -8.90 -7.51 -1.33
N SER A 179 -8.59 -7.69 -2.61
CA SER A 179 -7.24 -8.06 -3.08
C SER A 179 -6.19 -7.03 -2.63
N GLU A 180 -6.53 -5.75 -2.74
CA GLU A 180 -5.66 -4.67 -2.33
C GLU A 180 -5.49 -4.59 -0.80
N ARG A 181 -6.56 -4.84 -0.03
CA ARG A 181 -6.51 -4.95 1.44
C ARG A 181 -5.55 -6.05 1.86
N GLU A 182 -5.61 -7.23 1.26
CA GLU A 182 -4.70 -8.33 1.57
C GLU A 182 -3.24 -7.99 1.22
N ARG A 183 -3.01 -7.32 0.08
CA ARG A 183 -1.67 -6.83 -0.31
C ARG A 183 -1.11 -5.83 0.72
N VAL A 184 -1.92 -4.87 1.13
CA VAL A 184 -1.53 -3.84 2.11
C VAL A 184 -1.32 -4.48 3.48
N TYR A 185 -2.20 -5.37 3.92
CA TYR A 185 -2.08 -6.11 5.19
C TYR A 185 -0.75 -6.85 5.29
N LYS A 186 -0.39 -7.63 4.25
CA LYS A 186 0.90 -8.35 4.19
C LYS A 186 2.09 -7.39 4.31
N ARG A 187 2.05 -6.24 3.63
CA ARG A 187 3.14 -5.25 3.68
C ARG A 187 3.23 -4.53 5.02
N LEU A 188 2.09 -4.19 5.63
CA LEU A 188 2.06 -3.57 6.96
C LEU A 188 2.62 -4.50 8.03
N LYS A 189 2.34 -5.82 7.93
CA LYS A 189 2.90 -6.82 8.85
C LYS A 189 4.43 -6.90 8.84
N CYS A 190 5.07 -6.47 7.76
CA CYS A 190 6.54 -6.42 7.68
C CYS A 190 7.16 -5.20 8.39
N ILE A 191 6.35 -4.29 8.94
CA ILE A 191 6.81 -3.07 9.57
C ILE A 191 6.99 -3.31 11.08
N GLN A 192 8.22 -3.13 11.58
CA GLN A 192 8.51 -3.24 13.01
C GLN A 192 7.77 -2.16 13.82
N ASN A 193 7.45 -2.46 15.07
CA ASN A 193 6.75 -1.57 16.01
C ASN A 193 5.35 -1.11 15.54
N LEU A 194 4.75 -1.85 14.60
CA LEU A 194 3.38 -1.65 14.14
C LEU A 194 2.56 -2.92 14.38
N GLN A 195 1.58 -2.85 15.26
CA GLN A 195 0.64 -3.96 15.44
C GLN A 195 -0.48 -3.85 14.41
N VAL A 196 -0.65 -4.88 13.58
CA VAL A 196 -1.58 -4.86 12.43
C VAL A 196 -2.68 -5.90 12.62
N TYR A 197 -3.92 -5.43 12.62
CA TYR A 197 -5.09 -6.29 12.80
C TYR A 197 -5.64 -6.75 11.45
N LYS A 198 -5.99 -8.05 11.36
CA LYS A 198 -6.69 -8.57 10.20
C LYS A 198 -8.05 -7.90 10.10
N SER A 199 -8.42 -7.47 8.90
CA SER A 199 -9.67 -6.77 8.66
C SER A 199 -10.51 -7.47 7.63
N TYR A 200 -11.81 -7.45 7.86
CA TYR A 200 -12.84 -7.95 6.97
C TYR A 200 -13.70 -6.82 6.37
N GLY A 201 -13.37 -5.55 6.64
CA GLY A 201 -13.98 -4.37 6.01
C GLY A 201 -13.15 -3.77 4.86
N ASN A 202 -13.38 -2.52 4.47
CA ASN A 202 -12.59 -1.80 3.44
C ASN A 202 -11.46 -0.92 4.03
N TYR A 203 -10.95 -1.29 5.19
CA TYR A 203 -9.91 -0.58 5.93
C TYR A 203 -9.03 -1.57 6.69
N ILE A 204 -7.91 -1.11 7.24
CA ILE A 204 -7.07 -1.87 8.17
C ILE A 204 -6.83 -1.01 9.41
N PHE A 205 -6.96 -1.61 10.59
CA PHE A 205 -6.60 -0.97 11.84
C PHE A 205 -5.18 -1.36 12.24
N VAL A 206 -4.38 -0.36 12.63
CA VAL A 206 -3.03 -0.54 13.13
C VAL A 206 -2.87 0.21 14.44
N GLN A 207 -2.00 -0.27 15.32
CA GLN A 207 -1.58 0.41 16.54
C GLN A 207 -0.09 0.69 16.47
N THR A 208 0.29 1.89 16.90
CA THR A 208 1.68 2.30 17.02
C THR A 208 2.08 2.38 18.49
N GLN A 209 3.38 2.42 18.74
CA GLN A 209 3.87 2.85 20.04
C GLN A 209 3.43 4.29 20.34
N LYS A 210 3.28 4.64 21.62
CA LYS A 210 2.72 5.93 22.06
C LYS A 210 3.59 7.09 21.61
N GLU A 211 4.90 6.89 21.62
CA GLU A 211 5.91 7.87 21.27
C GLU A 211 5.91 8.13 19.76
N ASP A 212 5.45 7.18 18.94
CA ASP A 212 5.41 7.27 17.48
C ASP A 212 4.15 7.94 16.93
N TYR A 213 3.06 7.89 17.68
CA TYR A 213 1.75 8.24 17.17
C TYR A 213 1.67 9.69 16.63
N LYS A 214 2.16 10.65 17.42
CA LYS A 214 2.10 12.08 17.08
C LYS A 214 3.00 12.41 15.88
N SER A 215 4.21 11.86 15.86
CA SER A 215 5.18 12.11 14.78
C SER A 215 4.76 11.42 13.49
N LEU A 216 4.19 10.21 13.55
CA LEU A 216 3.64 9.53 12.39
C LEU A 216 2.44 10.27 11.81
N ARG A 217 1.54 10.79 12.65
CA ARG A 217 0.44 11.65 12.22
C ARG A 217 0.96 12.89 11.47
N LYS A 218 1.94 13.60 12.03
CA LYS A 218 2.60 14.74 11.36
C LYS A 218 3.25 14.33 10.04
N ALA A 219 3.87 13.15 9.98
CA ALA A 219 4.48 12.65 8.75
C ALA A 219 3.44 12.39 7.65
N PHE A 220 2.28 11.82 7.98
CA PHE A 220 1.18 11.67 7.02
C PHE A 220 0.61 13.02 6.58
N GLU A 221 0.39 13.96 7.50
CA GLU A 221 -0.08 15.32 7.21
C GLU A 221 0.89 16.05 6.26
N LYS A 222 2.20 16.01 6.52
CA LYS A 222 3.24 16.57 5.63
C LYS A 222 3.22 15.96 4.23
N ASN A 223 2.86 14.68 4.11
CA ASN A 223 2.73 13.98 2.83
C ASN A 223 1.33 14.12 2.20
N LYS A 224 0.46 14.98 2.76
CA LYS A 224 -0.92 15.21 2.31
C LYS A 224 -1.77 13.93 2.29
N ILE A 225 -1.58 13.08 3.30
CA ILE A 225 -2.32 11.82 3.48
C ILE A 225 -3.24 11.97 4.70
N ALA A 226 -4.55 11.93 4.47
CA ALA A 226 -5.55 11.94 5.52
C ALA A 226 -5.91 10.49 5.92
N LEU A 227 -5.72 10.17 7.20
CA LEU A 227 -6.13 8.90 7.82
C LEU A 227 -7.07 9.17 8.99
N ARG A 228 -7.67 8.11 9.55
CA ARG A 228 -8.49 8.23 10.75
C ARG A 228 -7.68 7.82 11.98
N TYR A 229 -7.73 8.66 13.00
CA TYR A 229 -6.89 8.60 14.21
C TYR A 229 -7.75 8.28 15.43
N TYR A 230 -7.28 7.36 16.27
CA TYR A 230 -7.96 6.85 17.47
C TYR A 230 -6.99 6.82 18.66
N PRO A 231 -6.64 7.98 19.24
CA PRO A 231 -5.65 8.05 20.32
C PRO A 231 -6.08 7.27 21.56
N ALA A 232 -7.38 7.28 21.87
CA ALA A 232 -7.99 6.54 22.98
C ALA A 232 -8.04 5.02 22.78
N ILE A 233 -7.70 4.50 21.59
CA ILE A 233 -7.71 3.07 21.27
C ILE A 233 -6.26 2.62 21.06
N ASN A 234 -5.45 2.77 22.10
CA ASN A 234 -4.01 2.49 22.12
C ASN A 234 -3.27 3.07 20.91
N ASN A 235 -3.44 4.37 20.67
CA ASN A 235 -2.76 5.06 19.56
C ASN A 235 -3.09 4.44 18.18
N GLY A 236 -4.34 4.06 18.00
CA GLY A 236 -4.84 3.39 16.82
C GLY A 236 -4.94 4.32 15.60
N ILE A 237 -4.64 3.79 14.42
CA ILE A 237 -4.82 4.44 13.13
C ILE A 237 -5.62 3.49 12.25
N ARG A 238 -6.70 3.99 11.65
CA ARG A 238 -7.51 3.24 10.67
C ARG A 238 -7.21 3.75 9.27
N ILE A 239 -6.64 2.87 8.45
CA ILE A 239 -6.23 3.12 7.08
C ILE A 239 -7.34 2.60 6.16
N THR A 240 -8.09 3.49 5.51
CA THR A 240 -9.05 3.09 4.46
C THR A 240 -8.29 2.58 3.22
N ILE A 241 -8.72 1.47 2.65
CA ILE A 241 -8.15 0.92 1.42
C ILE A 241 -8.69 1.68 0.22
N GLY A 242 -7.81 2.43 -0.45
CA GLY A 242 -8.11 3.15 -1.68
C GLY A 242 -7.50 2.45 -2.91
N LYS A 243 -7.18 3.25 -3.94
CA LYS A 243 -6.47 2.76 -5.13
C LYS A 243 -5.03 2.33 -4.77
N PRO A 244 -4.42 1.38 -5.50
CA PRO A 244 -3.04 0.92 -5.23
C PRO A 244 -2.00 2.04 -5.12
N LYS A 245 -2.11 3.09 -5.96
CA LYS A 245 -1.25 4.27 -5.90
C LYS A 245 -1.38 5.04 -4.59
N GLN A 246 -2.59 5.16 -4.03
CA GLN A 246 -2.83 5.84 -2.75
C GLN A 246 -2.27 5.00 -1.59
N ASN A 247 -2.53 3.69 -1.60
CA ASN A 247 -2.04 2.81 -0.54
C ASN A 247 -0.50 2.68 -0.57
N ASN A 248 0.12 2.71 -1.76
CA ASN A 248 1.57 2.77 -1.87
C ASN A 248 2.17 4.03 -1.23
N LYS A 249 1.48 5.18 -1.28
CA LYS A 249 1.91 6.40 -0.56
C LYS A 249 1.84 6.22 0.95
N VAL A 250 0.77 5.59 1.46
CA VAL A 250 0.63 5.28 2.90
C VAL A 250 1.77 4.37 3.36
N LEU A 251 2.00 3.27 2.63
CA LEU A 251 3.08 2.33 2.92
C LEU A 251 4.45 3.00 2.89
N ALA A 252 4.72 3.86 1.91
CA ALA A 252 6.00 4.56 1.80
C ALA A 252 6.29 5.46 3.02
N VAL A 253 5.27 6.15 3.55
CA VAL A 253 5.42 6.95 4.77
C VAL A 253 5.71 6.06 5.98
N LEU A 254 4.92 5.00 6.19
CA LEU A 254 5.11 4.07 7.32
C LEU A 254 6.48 3.40 7.28
N PHE A 255 6.90 2.91 6.11
CA PHE A 255 8.24 2.35 5.95
C PHE A 255 9.31 3.39 6.31
N ARG A 256 9.30 4.59 5.72
CA ARG A 256 10.32 5.61 6.05
C ARG A 256 10.33 5.97 7.54
N PHE A 257 9.16 6.04 8.15
CA PHE A 257 8.99 6.45 9.53
C PHE A 257 9.60 5.44 10.52
N CYS A 258 9.25 4.15 10.42
CA CYS A 258 9.79 3.12 11.31
C CYS A 258 11.32 2.96 11.19
N HIS A 259 11.85 3.23 10.00
CA HIS A 259 13.29 3.14 9.75
C HIS A 259 14.09 4.35 10.27
N SER A 260 13.47 5.50 10.44
CA SER A 260 14.13 6.68 11.03
C SER A 260 14.44 6.53 12.52
N ARG A 261 13.76 5.60 13.22
CA ARG A 261 13.95 5.30 14.66
C ARG A 261 14.95 4.19 14.97
N ALA A 262 15.14 3.24 14.07
CA ALA A 262 15.88 2.01 14.36
C ALA A 262 17.42 2.17 14.30
N GLY A 263 17.97 3.39 14.23
CA GLY A 263 19.41 3.62 14.05
C GLY A 263 20.01 3.02 12.77
N GLY A 264 19.17 2.42 11.92
CA GLY A 264 19.56 1.67 10.73
C GLY A 264 18.59 1.98 9.62
N ASN A 265 19.10 2.60 8.56
CA ASN A 265 18.42 2.68 7.26
C ASN A 265 18.23 1.25 6.71
N PRO A 266 17.04 0.80 6.34
CA PRO A 266 16.85 -0.04 5.18
C PRO A 266 16.18 0.86 4.17
N ILE A 267 17.02 1.47 3.36
CA ILE A 267 16.51 1.80 2.04
C ILE A 267 16.06 0.47 1.43
N TYR A 268 14.94 0.50 0.69
CA TYR A 268 14.72 -0.51 -0.33
C TYR A 268 15.96 -0.50 -1.21
N LYS A 269 16.91 -1.36 -0.87
CA LYS A 269 18.19 -1.41 -1.53
C LYS A 269 17.88 -1.87 -2.95
N LYS A 270 18.02 -0.93 -3.88
CA LYS A 270 17.74 -1.17 -5.29
C LYS A 270 18.90 -1.96 -5.87
N LYS A 271 18.59 -2.88 -6.77
CA LYS A 271 19.60 -3.56 -7.57
C LYS A 271 20.00 -2.63 -8.70
N TYR A 272 21.27 -2.28 -8.78
CA TYR A 272 21.81 -1.46 -9.84
C TYR A 272 22.73 -2.29 -10.74
N ALA A 273 22.58 -2.10 -12.04
CA ALA A 273 23.58 -2.52 -13.02
C ALA A 273 24.31 -1.26 -13.48
N PHE A 274 25.58 -1.13 -13.06
CA PHE A 274 26.48 -0.10 -13.53
C PHE A 274 27.20 -0.63 -14.76
N ILE A 275 27.01 0.01 -15.91
CA ILE A 275 27.41 -0.55 -17.20
C ILE A 275 28.33 0.46 -17.89
N ASP A 276 29.50 0.01 -18.32
CA ASP A 276 30.36 0.81 -19.18
C ASP A 276 29.75 0.98 -20.59
N ARG A 277 30.20 1.99 -21.33
CA ARG A 277 29.65 2.31 -22.65
C ARG A 277 30.48 1.66 -23.76
N ASP A 278 31.74 2.05 -23.87
CA ASP A 278 32.61 1.73 -25.00
C ASP A 278 33.22 0.35 -24.78
N GLY A 279 33.18 -0.50 -25.80
CA GLY A 279 33.66 -1.87 -25.66
C GLY A 279 32.71 -2.78 -24.88
N THR A 280 31.65 -2.22 -24.27
CA THR A 280 30.64 -2.93 -23.45
C THR A 280 29.23 -2.90 -24.05
N LEU A 281 28.72 -1.73 -24.43
CA LEU A 281 27.40 -1.57 -25.06
C LEU A 281 27.51 -1.17 -26.54
N ILE A 282 28.58 -0.47 -26.89
CA ILE A 282 28.89 -0.05 -28.25
C ILE A 282 30.31 -0.47 -28.60
N PHE A 283 30.55 -0.68 -29.89
CA PHE A 283 31.87 -1.07 -30.38
C PHE A 283 32.88 0.05 -30.10
N GLU A 284 33.97 -0.28 -29.42
CA GLU A 284 35.12 0.61 -29.25
C GLU A 284 36.10 0.43 -30.41
N PRO A 285 36.40 1.49 -31.18
CA PRO A 285 37.41 1.44 -32.22
C PRO A 285 38.81 1.15 -31.65
N PRO A 286 39.57 0.19 -32.19
CA PRO A 286 40.89 -0.18 -31.67
C PRO A 286 41.99 0.85 -31.93
N ASP A 287 41.77 1.77 -32.87
CA ASP A 287 42.69 2.81 -33.30
C ASP A 287 42.54 4.10 -32.48
N THR A 288 41.31 4.60 -32.33
CA THR A 288 41.06 5.88 -31.64
C THR A 288 40.52 5.72 -30.23
N HIS A 289 39.99 4.55 -29.86
CA HIS A 289 39.25 4.30 -28.62
C HIS A 289 38.12 5.31 -28.34
N GLN A 290 37.65 6.00 -29.38
CA GLN A 290 36.70 7.12 -29.28
C GLN A 290 35.59 6.97 -30.30
N VAL A 291 34.35 6.95 -29.81
CA VAL A 291 33.13 7.06 -30.62
C VAL A 291 32.69 8.52 -30.64
N ASP A 292 33.25 9.28 -31.58
CA ASP A 292 33.09 10.73 -31.76
C ASP A 292 32.24 11.10 -32.99
N SER A 293 31.70 10.11 -33.70
CA SER A 293 30.89 10.32 -34.89
C SER A 293 29.77 9.29 -34.95
N ILE A 294 28.77 9.59 -35.78
CA ILE A 294 27.60 8.72 -35.93
C ILE A 294 27.96 7.43 -36.67
N GLU A 295 28.95 7.51 -37.56
CA GLU A 295 29.44 6.43 -38.40
C GLU A 295 30.17 5.37 -37.56
N LYS A 296 30.89 5.81 -36.52
CA LYS A 296 31.55 4.91 -35.55
C LYS A 296 30.58 4.27 -34.55
N LEU A 297 29.33 4.76 -34.45
CA LEU A 297 28.37 4.22 -33.49
C LEU A 297 27.81 2.88 -33.99
N ASN A 298 28.33 1.79 -33.41
CA ASN A 298 27.82 0.44 -33.62
C ASN A 298 27.38 -0.16 -32.27
N ILE A 299 26.13 -0.61 -32.15
CA ILE A 299 25.61 -1.25 -30.93
C ILE A 299 26.11 -2.70 -30.91
N LEU A 300 26.75 -3.12 -29.82
CA LEU A 300 27.28 -4.48 -29.72
C LEU A 300 26.16 -5.52 -29.70
N GLU A 301 26.48 -6.71 -30.24
CA GLU A 301 25.58 -7.85 -30.18
C GLU A 301 25.21 -8.19 -28.74
N GLY A 302 23.95 -8.58 -28.54
CA GLY A 302 23.43 -8.89 -27.21
C GLY A 302 23.17 -7.67 -26.31
N ALA A 303 23.58 -6.45 -26.66
CA ALA A 303 23.37 -5.26 -25.83
C ALA A 303 21.87 -5.04 -25.51
N ILE A 304 21.00 -5.06 -26.53
CA ILE A 304 19.55 -4.90 -26.35
C ILE A 304 18.95 -6.04 -25.54
N LYS A 305 19.33 -7.28 -25.85
CA LYS A 305 18.82 -8.49 -25.16
C LYS A 305 19.22 -8.49 -23.69
N GLY A 306 20.48 -8.18 -23.38
CA GLY A 306 21.03 -8.07 -22.03
C GLY A 306 20.36 -6.97 -21.22
N LEU A 307 20.23 -5.76 -21.77
CA LEU A 307 19.58 -4.65 -21.07
C LEU A 307 18.09 -4.93 -20.79
N LYS A 308 17.35 -5.53 -21.74
CA LYS A 308 15.97 -5.99 -21.52
C LYS A 308 15.89 -7.07 -20.44
N MET A 309 16.82 -8.02 -20.42
CA MET A 309 16.90 -9.06 -19.37
C MET A 309 17.11 -8.43 -17.99
N LEU A 310 18.05 -7.49 -17.85
CA LEU A 310 18.33 -6.81 -16.59
C LEU A 310 17.10 -6.05 -16.08
N LYS A 311 16.38 -5.33 -16.96
CA LYS A 311 15.10 -4.69 -16.60
C LYS A 311 14.05 -5.69 -16.12
N LYS A 312 13.90 -6.83 -16.82
CA LYS A 312 12.96 -7.90 -16.42
C LYS A 312 13.31 -8.49 -15.05
N ARG A 313 14.61 -8.55 -14.72
CA ARG A 313 15.12 -9.00 -13.41
C ARG A 313 15.10 -7.90 -12.32
N GLY A 314 14.58 -6.71 -12.64
CA GLY A 314 14.35 -5.63 -11.69
C GLY A 314 15.58 -4.76 -11.40
N PHE A 315 16.58 -4.73 -12.27
CA PHE A 315 17.72 -3.81 -12.16
C PHE A 315 17.37 -2.41 -12.65
N GLU A 316 17.83 -1.39 -11.93
CA GLU A 316 17.95 -0.02 -12.45
C GLU A 316 19.26 0.11 -13.22
N LEU A 317 19.19 0.66 -14.43
CA LEU A 317 20.33 0.75 -15.35
C LEU A 317 21.05 2.09 -15.13
N ILE A 318 22.35 2.04 -14.86
CA ILE A 318 23.22 3.21 -14.75
C ILE A 318 24.37 3.06 -15.72
N MET A 319 24.57 4.05 -16.58
CA MET A 319 25.74 4.10 -17.47
C MET A 319 26.86 4.88 -16.77
N VAL A 320 28.08 4.34 -16.76
CA VAL A 320 29.26 5.02 -16.20
C VAL A 320 30.43 4.86 -17.16
N THR A 321 30.92 5.95 -17.74
CA THR A 321 31.99 5.91 -18.76
C THR A 321 33.07 6.97 -18.53
N ASN A 322 34.32 6.63 -18.86
CA ASN A 322 35.43 7.56 -18.95
C ASN A 322 35.54 8.05 -20.41
N GLN A 323 35.55 9.36 -20.63
CA GLN A 323 35.63 9.97 -21.96
C GLN A 323 36.84 10.90 -21.99
N ASP A 324 37.99 10.32 -22.33
CA ASP A 324 39.30 10.93 -22.19
C ASP A 324 39.42 12.18 -23.07
N GLY A 325 39.50 13.35 -22.43
CA GLY A 325 39.65 14.63 -23.13
C GLY A 325 38.35 15.15 -23.72
N LEU A 326 37.18 14.70 -23.26
CA LEU A 326 35.91 15.21 -23.76
C LEU A 326 35.80 16.73 -23.53
N GLY A 327 35.71 17.48 -24.63
CA GLY A 327 35.70 18.94 -24.63
C GLY A 327 37.04 19.59 -25.02
N THR A 328 38.09 18.81 -25.29
CA THR A 328 39.31 19.33 -25.93
C THR A 328 39.11 19.52 -27.43
N SER A 329 40.06 20.18 -28.10
CA SER A 329 40.10 20.30 -29.56
C SER A 329 40.18 18.95 -30.26
N SER A 330 40.88 17.97 -29.66
CA SER A 330 41.03 16.61 -30.17
C SER A 330 39.80 15.73 -29.93
N PHE A 331 38.92 16.08 -28.98
CA PHE A 331 37.67 15.36 -28.74
C PHE A 331 36.52 16.32 -28.39
N PRO A 332 35.98 17.03 -29.40
CA PRO A 332 34.96 18.05 -29.18
C PRO A 332 33.68 17.49 -28.57
N LYS A 333 33.07 18.25 -27.66
CA LYS A 333 31.84 17.83 -26.97
C LYS A 333 30.67 17.56 -27.92
N ASN A 334 30.54 18.33 -28.99
CA ASN A 334 29.44 18.21 -29.96
C ASN A 334 29.47 16.86 -30.69
N ASN A 335 30.67 16.41 -31.06
CA ASN A 335 30.94 15.15 -31.74
C ASN A 335 30.51 13.95 -30.88
N PHE A 336 30.98 13.92 -29.64
CA PHE A 336 30.53 12.96 -28.63
C PHE A 336 29.01 13.01 -28.42
N GLN A 337 28.43 14.21 -28.29
CA GLN A 337 27.02 14.37 -27.95
C GLN A 337 26.09 13.89 -29.07
N ALA A 338 26.49 14.05 -30.34
CA ALA A 338 25.76 13.51 -31.49
C ALA A 338 25.66 11.98 -31.42
N ALA A 339 26.79 11.29 -31.24
CA ALA A 339 26.83 9.83 -31.11
C ALA A 339 26.08 9.35 -29.86
N GLN A 340 26.32 9.98 -28.70
CA GLN A 340 25.66 9.65 -27.43
C GLN A 340 24.14 9.78 -27.53
N ASN A 341 23.62 10.86 -28.13
CA ASN A 341 22.18 11.08 -28.27
C ASN A 341 21.54 10.07 -29.23
N LYS A 342 22.21 9.74 -30.34
CA LYS A 342 21.73 8.71 -31.28
C LYS A 342 21.63 7.34 -30.60
N MET A 343 22.66 6.96 -29.84
CA MET A 343 22.67 5.73 -29.02
C MET A 343 21.50 5.71 -28.02
N LEU A 344 21.31 6.78 -27.24
CA LEU A 344 20.23 6.85 -26.26
C LEU A 344 18.84 6.82 -26.90
N LYS A 345 18.68 7.45 -28.07
CA LYS A 345 17.43 7.38 -28.86
C LYS A 345 17.15 5.96 -29.33
N PHE A 346 18.17 5.25 -29.82
CA PHE A 346 18.07 3.84 -30.21
C PHE A 346 17.62 2.96 -29.04
N PHE A 347 18.29 3.05 -27.88
CA PHE A 347 17.89 2.31 -26.68
C PHE A 347 16.47 2.66 -26.22
N LYS A 348 16.09 3.94 -26.27
CA LYS A 348 14.74 4.39 -25.88
C LYS A 348 13.65 3.79 -26.77
N ASN A 349 13.89 3.70 -28.09
CA ASN A 349 12.97 3.07 -29.03
C ASN A 349 12.79 1.57 -28.73
N GLU A 350 13.85 0.92 -28.24
CA GLU A 350 13.82 -0.47 -27.75
C GLU A 350 13.24 -0.60 -26.33
N GLY A 351 12.68 0.47 -25.75
CA GLY A 351 12.10 0.47 -24.41
C GLY A 351 13.13 0.43 -23.28
N ILE A 352 14.40 0.70 -23.56
CA ILE A 352 15.51 0.73 -22.59
C ILE A 352 15.80 2.18 -22.21
N ILE A 353 15.77 2.48 -20.91
CA ILE A 353 16.02 3.83 -20.37
C ILE A 353 17.01 3.69 -19.23
N PHE A 354 18.11 4.43 -19.32
CA PHE A 354 19.07 4.56 -18.22
C PHE A 354 18.55 5.56 -17.19
N ASN A 355 18.53 5.15 -15.92
CA ASN A 355 18.07 5.99 -14.82
C ASN A 355 19.00 7.19 -14.59
N LYS A 356 20.30 6.96 -14.76
CA LYS A 356 21.37 7.96 -14.66
C LYS A 356 22.49 7.59 -15.63
N ILE A 357 23.17 8.62 -16.12
CA ILE A 357 24.35 8.50 -16.99
C ILE A 357 25.43 9.37 -16.38
N PHE A 358 26.58 8.78 -16.11
CA PHE A 358 27.73 9.45 -15.52
C PHE A 358 28.91 9.38 -16.48
N ILE A 359 29.46 10.54 -16.84
CA ILE A 359 30.54 10.69 -17.80
C ILE A 359 31.65 11.47 -17.13
N CYS A 360 32.87 10.93 -17.09
CA CYS A 360 34.04 11.70 -16.67
C CYS A 360 34.77 12.22 -17.92
N PRO A 361 34.86 13.55 -18.14
CA PRO A 361 35.47 14.13 -19.34
C PRO A 361 37.00 14.27 -19.27
N HIS A 362 37.59 14.03 -18.09
CA HIS A 362 38.97 14.40 -17.83
C HIS A 362 39.98 13.38 -18.37
N LEU A 363 41.13 13.90 -18.80
CA LEU A 363 42.32 13.11 -19.11
C LEU A 363 42.82 12.33 -17.89
N ARG A 364 43.57 11.25 -18.13
CA ARG A 364 44.16 10.42 -17.06
C ARG A 364 45.10 11.20 -16.14
N SER A 365 45.83 12.17 -16.66
CA SER A 365 46.76 13.04 -15.92
C SER A 365 46.08 14.05 -15.01
N ALA A 366 44.79 14.36 -15.22
CA ALA A 366 44.10 15.45 -14.53
C ALA A 366 43.78 15.17 -13.05
N GLY A 367 44.07 13.97 -12.53
CA GLY A 367 43.92 13.69 -11.11
C GLY A 367 42.49 13.78 -10.55
N CYS A 368 41.45 13.87 -11.39
CA CYS A 368 40.07 14.12 -10.95
C CYS A 368 39.42 12.96 -10.16
N ASN A 369 38.49 13.27 -9.25
CA ASN A 369 37.79 12.26 -8.45
C ASN A 369 36.68 11.50 -9.21
N CYS A 370 36.30 11.93 -10.42
CA CYS A 370 35.23 11.30 -11.21
C CYS A 370 35.65 10.05 -11.97
N ARG A 371 36.92 9.96 -12.39
CA ARG A 371 37.39 8.96 -13.36
C ARG A 371 37.45 7.58 -12.73
N LYS A 372 36.84 6.57 -13.36
CA LYS A 372 37.03 5.17 -12.93
C LYS A 372 38.53 4.83 -12.97
N PRO A 373 39.11 4.26 -11.91
CA PRO A 373 38.44 3.47 -10.87
C PRO A 373 37.91 4.24 -9.66
N ARG A 374 38.02 5.57 -9.61
CA ARG A 374 37.49 6.37 -8.50
C ARG A 374 35.96 6.42 -8.54
N ILE A 375 35.36 6.56 -7.37
CA ILE A 375 33.90 6.43 -7.18
C ILE A 375 33.16 7.77 -7.20
N GLY A 376 33.83 8.89 -7.46
CA GLY A 376 33.27 10.23 -7.26
C GLY A 376 31.98 10.51 -8.04
N LEU A 377 31.79 9.91 -9.21
CA LEU A 377 30.55 10.05 -10.00
C LEU A 377 29.33 9.44 -9.32
N VAL A 378 29.52 8.34 -8.58
CA VAL A 378 28.43 7.54 -8.01
C VAL A 378 28.41 7.57 -6.48
N SER A 379 29.39 8.21 -5.83
CA SER A 379 29.55 8.25 -4.37
C SER A 379 28.25 8.63 -3.66
N ASN A 380 27.51 9.61 -4.17
CA ASN A 380 26.21 10.02 -3.63
C ASN A 380 25.17 8.89 -3.61
N LEU A 381 25.15 8.00 -4.61
CA LEU A 381 24.27 6.82 -4.60
C LEU A 381 24.64 5.85 -3.47
N PHE A 382 25.93 5.66 -3.20
CA PHE A 382 26.40 4.73 -2.18
C PHE A 382 26.32 5.32 -0.77
N ASN A 383 26.60 6.61 -0.61
CA ASN A 383 26.45 7.35 0.65
C ASN A 383 25.00 7.43 1.10
N SER A 384 24.07 7.51 0.15
CA SER A 384 22.64 7.47 0.46
C SER A 384 22.13 6.10 0.91
N ASN A 385 22.98 5.05 0.98
CA ASN A 385 22.73 3.64 1.35
C ASN A 385 21.63 2.94 0.51
N VAL A 386 21.28 3.50 -0.66
CA VAL A 386 20.14 3.03 -1.48
C VAL A 386 20.45 1.82 -2.35
N VAL A 387 21.72 1.41 -2.42
CA VAL A 387 22.23 0.37 -3.31
C VAL A 387 22.27 -0.98 -2.58
N ASP A 388 21.68 -2.02 -3.19
CA ASP A 388 21.87 -3.41 -2.74
C ASP A 388 23.23 -3.90 -3.19
N LYS A 389 24.26 -3.65 -2.39
CA LYS A 389 25.64 -4.03 -2.74
C LYS A 389 25.77 -5.52 -3.09
N LYS A 390 25.01 -6.40 -2.42
CA LYS A 390 25.06 -7.86 -2.66
C LYS A 390 24.43 -8.27 -3.99
N LYS A 391 23.50 -7.46 -4.51
CA LYS A 391 22.73 -7.75 -5.73
C LYS A 391 22.97 -6.76 -6.86
N SER A 392 23.91 -5.84 -6.69
CA SER A 392 24.32 -4.87 -7.71
C SER A 392 25.68 -5.27 -8.27
N PHE A 393 25.97 -4.84 -9.49
CA PHE A 393 27.24 -5.16 -10.13
C PHE A 393 27.70 -4.04 -11.08
N VAL A 394 28.99 -4.05 -11.38
CA VAL A 394 29.60 -3.33 -12.51
C VAL A 394 29.85 -4.33 -13.63
N CYS A 395 29.49 -3.98 -14.86
CA CYS A 395 29.84 -4.74 -16.06
C CYS A 395 30.66 -3.84 -16.99
N GLY A 396 31.82 -4.34 -17.39
CA GLY A 396 32.76 -3.63 -18.25
C GLY A 396 33.92 -4.52 -18.68
N ASP A 397 34.76 -3.99 -19.56
CA ASP A 397 35.84 -4.71 -20.23
C ASP A 397 37.25 -4.36 -19.74
N ARG A 398 37.41 -3.24 -19.01
CA ARG A 398 38.72 -2.76 -18.56
C ARG A 398 39.02 -3.08 -17.10
N ILE A 399 40.32 -3.10 -16.76
CA ILE A 399 40.80 -3.22 -15.38
C ILE A 399 40.26 -2.09 -14.49
N SER A 400 40.07 -0.90 -15.06
CA SER A 400 39.47 0.26 -14.36
C SER A 400 38.05 -0.02 -13.86
N ASP A 401 37.27 -0.83 -14.59
CA ASP A 401 35.90 -1.21 -14.19
C ASP A 401 35.91 -2.24 -13.07
N LYS A 402 36.85 -3.19 -13.12
CA LYS A 402 37.09 -4.16 -12.04
C LYS A 402 37.46 -3.44 -10.75
N GLN A 403 38.42 -2.52 -10.81
CA GLN A 403 38.84 -1.71 -9.66
C GLN A 403 37.72 -0.78 -9.18
N PHE A 404 36.93 -0.20 -10.10
CA PHE A 404 35.75 0.59 -9.74
C PHE A 404 34.73 -0.24 -8.96
N ALA A 405 34.44 -1.47 -9.39
CA ALA A 405 33.55 -2.39 -8.69
C ALA A 405 34.07 -2.74 -7.28
N GLN A 406 35.38 -2.99 -7.17
CA GLN A 406 36.06 -3.25 -5.90
C GLN A 406 35.94 -2.05 -4.95
N ASN A 407 36.20 -0.84 -5.43
CA ASN A 407 36.08 0.40 -4.65
C ASN A 407 34.64 0.68 -4.18
N LEU A 408 33.63 0.20 -4.92
CA LEU A 408 32.23 0.26 -4.54
C LEU A 408 31.81 -0.86 -3.57
N GLY A 409 32.57 -1.95 -3.52
CA GLY A 409 32.26 -3.17 -2.78
C GLY A 409 31.08 -3.93 -3.38
N ILE A 410 31.03 -4.07 -4.72
CA ILE A 410 29.99 -4.79 -5.46
C ILE A 410 30.60 -5.77 -6.47
N LYS A 411 29.79 -6.70 -7.00
CA LYS A 411 30.25 -7.73 -7.95
C LYS A 411 30.76 -7.07 -9.24
N PHE A 412 31.86 -7.59 -9.80
CA PHE A 412 32.31 -7.26 -11.15
C PHE A 412 31.92 -8.40 -12.11
N ILE A 413 31.37 -8.04 -13.27
CA ILE A 413 31.12 -8.93 -14.39
C ILE A 413 32.06 -8.50 -15.51
N SER A 414 33.07 -9.33 -15.77
CA SER A 414 34.05 -9.06 -16.81
C SER A 414 33.44 -9.31 -18.19
N MET A 415 33.82 -8.48 -19.15
CA MET A 415 33.56 -8.70 -20.56
C MET A 415 34.87 -8.62 -21.33
N LYS A 416 35.00 -9.35 -22.44
CA LYS A 416 36.07 -9.05 -23.41
C LYS A 416 35.63 -7.83 -24.22
N THR A 417 36.54 -6.91 -24.53
CA THR A 417 36.24 -5.71 -25.34
C THR A 417 35.55 -6.11 -26.64
N ASN A 418 34.43 -5.46 -26.96
CA ASN A 418 33.61 -5.71 -28.16
C ASN A 418 32.96 -7.10 -28.23
N ALA A 419 32.96 -7.89 -27.15
CA ALA A 419 32.26 -9.17 -27.11
C ALA A 419 30.74 -9.02 -26.91
N ASN A 420 30.01 -10.14 -27.00
CA ASN A 420 28.57 -10.17 -26.84
C ASN A 420 28.16 -9.87 -25.37
N PHE A 421 27.40 -8.79 -25.19
CA PHE A 421 27.00 -8.32 -23.86
C PHE A 421 26.04 -9.28 -23.14
N TYR A 422 25.18 -9.98 -23.88
CA TYR A 422 24.20 -10.88 -23.28
C TYR A 422 24.87 -12.13 -22.70
N ASP A 423 25.85 -12.68 -23.41
CA ASP A 423 26.53 -13.91 -23.02
C ASP A 423 27.35 -13.70 -21.74
N ALA A 424 28.08 -12.58 -21.66
CA ALA A 424 28.81 -12.19 -20.45
C ALA A 424 27.90 -12.02 -19.22
N LEU A 425 26.66 -11.57 -19.42
CA LEU A 425 25.68 -11.49 -18.34
C LEU A 425 25.10 -12.86 -17.97
N GLN A 426 24.88 -13.77 -18.92
CA GLN A 426 24.34 -15.10 -18.63
C GLN A 426 25.33 -15.93 -17.82
N GLU A 427 26.60 -15.97 -18.22
CA GLU A 427 27.66 -16.69 -17.50
C GLU A 427 27.80 -16.23 -16.05
N ALA A 428 27.53 -14.94 -15.78
CA ALA A 428 27.73 -14.34 -14.47
C ALA A 428 26.47 -14.22 -13.61
N LEU A 429 25.25 -14.37 -14.16
CA LEU A 429 23.98 -14.16 -13.46
C LEU A 429 23.04 -15.38 -13.48
N LEU A 430 23.47 -16.50 -14.09
CA LEU A 430 23.01 -17.84 -13.73
C LEU A 430 23.80 -18.31 -12.50
#